data_AF-A0A5C6M1N7-F1
#
_entry.id   AF-A0A5C6M1N7-F1
#
_cell.length_a   1.000
_cell.length_b   1.000
_cell.length_c   1.000
_cell.angle_alpha   90.00
_cell.angle_beta   90.00
_cell.angle_gamma   90.00
#
_symmetry.space_group_name_H-M   'P 1'
#
loop_
_entity.id
_entity.type
_entity.pdbx_description
1 polymer ?
#
loop_
_entity_poly.entity_id
_entity_poly.type
_entity_poly.pdbx_seq_one_letter_code
_entity_poly.pdbx_strand_id
1 'polypeptide(L)'
;MFINVYMTRQVIGLTEHKVIGKDYKRDSIATREEYGKYFNYHKPGAVDVLKTLPSNPITALTYLVPSKTRKRKEHFQEQLVYWEKEKYIDDRYSPELVERMTKLSGDELDTFMLRYRPGYQFLKEATDYDLMLFIKENFKHYQLDKSTPPPAKKPDEE
;
A
#
# COMPACT_ATOMS: atom_id res chain seq x y z
N MET A 1 46.05 4.77 -51.43
CA MET A 1 46.47 4.36 -50.08
C MET A 1 45.21 4.03 -49.31
N PHE A 2 45.01 2.76 -48.92
CA PHE A 2 43.80 2.35 -48.19
C PHE A 2 44.17 2.17 -46.71
N ILE A 3 43.42 2.82 -45.82
CA ILE A 3 43.57 2.68 -44.37
C ILE A 3 42.63 1.58 -43.92
N ASN A 4 43.18 0.47 -43.44
CA ASN A 4 42.40 -0.58 -42.81
C ASN A 4 42.19 -0.22 -41.34
N VAL A 5 40.95 0.12 -40.99
CA VAL A 5 40.54 0.36 -39.60
C VAL A 5 39.95 -0.93 -39.04
N TYR A 6 40.63 -1.51 -38.04
CA TYR A 6 40.12 -2.66 -37.32
C TYR A 6 39.46 -2.20 -36.02
N MET A 7 38.20 -2.56 -35.81
CA MET A 7 37.46 -2.22 -34.60
C MET A 7 37.60 -3.37 -33.59
N THR A 8 38.11 -3.07 -32.38
CA THR A 8 38.23 -4.06 -31.32
C THR A 8 36.85 -4.34 -30.71
N ARG A 9 36.35 -5.56 -30.86
CA ARG A 9 35.05 -5.98 -30.31
C ARG A 9 35.10 -5.96 -28.77
N GLN A 10 34.46 -4.97 -28.15
CA GLN A 10 34.27 -4.96 -26.69
C GLN A 10 33.01 -5.76 -26.35
N VAL A 11 33.18 -6.84 -25.60
CA VAL A 11 32.06 -7.65 -25.10
C VAL A 11 31.65 -7.06 -23.75
N ILE A 12 30.51 -6.38 -23.72
CA ILE A 12 29.95 -5.83 -22.48
C ILE A 12 29.19 -6.97 -21.79
N GLY A 13 29.76 -7.51 -20.71
CA GLY A 13 29.07 -8.44 -19.83
C GLY A 13 28.11 -7.68 -18.92
N LEU A 14 26.82 -7.99 -18.97
CA LEU A 14 25.84 -7.44 -18.04
C LEU A 14 25.93 -8.20 -16.71
N THR A 15 25.79 -7.50 -15.59
CA THR A 15 25.67 -8.14 -14.28
C THR A 15 24.37 -8.93 -14.19
N GLU A 16 24.48 -10.20 -13.82
CA GLU A 16 23.31 -11.03 -13.52
C GLU A 16 22.71 -10.59 -12.18
N HIS A 17 21.45 -10.19 -12.20
CA HIS A 17 20.68 -9.89 -11.01
C HIS A 17 19.62 -10.98 -10.82
N LYS A 18 19.73 -11.74 -9.73
CA LYS A 18 18.75 -12.77 -9.38
C LYS A 18 17.46 -12.13 -8.89
N VAL A 19 16.38 -12.31 -9.62
CA VAL A 19 15.04 -11.90 -9.18
C VAL A 19 14.51 -12.94 -8.20
N ILE A 20 14.30 -12.54 -6.95
CA ILE A 20 13.65 -13.35 -5.92
C ILE A 20 12.14 -13.10 -5.98
N GLY A 21 11.32 -14.10 -5.65
CA GLY A 21 9.86 -13.96 -5.57
C GLY A 21 9.42 -12.91 -4.54
N LYS A 22 8.14 -12.51 -4.61
CA LYS A 22 7.55 -11.54 -3.67
C LYS A 22 7.67 -12.02 -2.22
N ASP A 23 8.16 -11.16 -1.34
CA ASP A 23 8.14 -11.34 0.10
C ASP A 23 7.77 -10.02 0.77
N TYR A 24 6.48 -9.88 1.10
CA TYR A 24 5.92 -8.66 1.70
C TYR A 24 6.67 -8.25 2.98
N LYS A 25 7.11 -9.21 3.81
CA LYS A 25 7.77 -8.91 5.09
C LYS A 25 9.14 -8.27 4.85
N ARG A 26 9.91 -8.80 3.91
CA ARG A 26 11.22 -8.23 3.57
C ARG A 26 11.09 -6.86 2.92
N ASP A 27 10.13 -6.71 2.01
CA ASP A 27 9.91 -5.46 1.30
C ASP A 27 9.41 -4.34 2.23
N SER A 28 8.54 -4.68 3.19
CA SER A 28 8.07 -3.72 4.20
C SER A 28 9.18 -3.27 5.14
N ILE A 29 10.05 -4.17 5.59
CA ILE A 29 11.23 -3.82 6.40
C ILE A 29 12.18 -2.92 5.61
N ALA A 30 12.51 -3.28 4.37
CA ALA A 30 13.38 -2.46 3.53
C ALA A 30 12.79 -1.06 3.28
N THR A 31 11.48 -0.97 3.04
CA THR A 31 10.79 0.33 2.89
C THR A 31 10.86 1.16 4.17
N ARG A 32 10.69 0.53 5.34
CA ARG A 32 10.80 1.20 6.65
C ARG A 32 12.21 1.71 6.91
N GLU A 33 13.24 0.97 6.50
CA GLU A 33 14.64 1.37 6.62
C GLU A 33 14.96 2.54 5.68
N GLU A 34 14.59 2.44 4.40
CA GLU A 34 14.83 3.47 3.39
C GLU A 34 14.15 4.80 3.74
N TYR A 35 12.86 4.75 4.12
CA TYR A 35 12.07 5.93 4.44
C TYR A 35 11.99 6.22 5.95
N GLY A 36 12.91 5.66 6.75
CA GLY A 36 12.87 5.76 8.22
C GLY A 36 12.79 7.20 8.74
N LYS A 37 13.40 8.15 8.04
CA LYS A 37 13.33 9.60 8.33
C LYS A 37 11.90 10.15 8.30
N TYR A 38 11.05 9.62 7.42
CA TYR A 38 9.68 10.06 7.24
C TYR A 38 8.70 9.23 8.07
N PHE A 39 8.93 7.92 8.19
CA PHE A 39 8.15 7.06 9.09
C PHE A 39 8.23 7.53 10.55
N ASN A 40 9.43 7.89 10.99
CA ASN A 40 9.70 8.36 12.36
C ASN A 40 9.60 9.87 12.49
N TYR A 41 8.99 10.56 11.53
CA TYR A 41 8.79 12.00 11.63
C TYR A 41 7.79 12.29 12.76
N HIS A 42 8.20 13.20 13.67
CA HIS A 42 7.35 13.71 14.72
C HIS A 42 7.28 15.22 14.59
N LYS A 43 6.06 15.76 14.64
CA LYS A 43 5.86 17.21 14.64
C LYS A 43 6.42 17.79 15.94
N PRO A 44 7.24 18.85 15.88
CA PRO A 44 7.78 19.49 17.08
C PRO A 44 6.63 19.98 17.96
N GLY A 45 6.61 19.52 19.20
CA GLY A 45 5.58 19.81 20.19
C GLY A 45 5.91 21.06 21.02
N ALA A 46 5.01 21.40 21.95
CA ALA A 46 5.21 22.54 22.86
C ALA A 46 6.49 22.40 23.70
N VAL A 47 6.84 21.17 24.09
CA VAL A 47 8.08 20.87 24.84
C VAL A 47 9.33 21.14 23.99
N ASP A 48 9.31 20.81 22.71
CA ASP A 48 10.44 21.03 21.81
C ASP A 48 10.65 22.53 21.56
N VAL A 49 9.56 23.28 21.47
CA VAL A 49 9.60 24.75 21.39
C VAL A 49 10.22 25.34 22.66
N LEU A 50 9.78 24.90 23.84
CA LEU A 50 10.30 25.39 25.13
C LEU A 50 11.80 25.12 25.30
N LYS A 51 12.27 23.93 24.90
CA LYS A 51 13.69 23.56 24.97
C LYS A 51 14.57 24.32 23.98
N THR A 52 14.00 24.77 22.85
CA THR A 52 14.76 25.45 21.78
C THR A 52 14.76 26.97 21.90
N LEU A 53 13.83 27.54 22.67
CA LEU A 53 13.75 28.98 22.99
C LEU A 53 15.05 29.58 23.56
N PRO A 54 15.70 29.01 24.60
CA PRO A 54 16.87 29.63 25.21
C PRO A 54 18.12 29.59 24.33
N SER A 55 18.24 28.60 23.43
CA SER A 55 19.41 28.45 22.57
C SER A 55 19.24 29.11 21.21
N ASN A 56 18.08 28.96 20.56
CA ASN A 56 17.82 29.54 19.24
C ASN A 56 16.36 30.02 19.09
N PRO A 57 16.04 31.26 19.49
CA PRO A 57 14.67 31.77 19.56
C PRO A 57 13.98 31.86 18.19
N ILE A 58 14.73 32.15 17.11
CA ILE A 58 14.19 32.25 15.74
C ILE A 58 13.66 30.89 15.26
N THR A 59 14.39 29.81 15.53
CA THR A 59 13.95 28.43 15.23
C THR A 59 12.74 28.04 16.05
N ALA A 60 12.67 28.43 17.32
CA ALA A 60 11.52 28.15 18.17
C ALA A 60 10.24 28.82 17.65
N LEU A 61 10.33 30.08 17.20
CA LEU A 61 9.21 30.77 16.54
C LEU A 61 8.78 30.06 15.24
N THR A 62 9.74 29.51 14.50
CA THR A 62 9.45 28.73 13.29
C THR A 62 8.62 27.48 13.63
N TYR A 63 8.74 26.90 14.83
CA TYR A 63 7.90 25.78 15.27
C TYR A 63 6.43 26.16 15.50
N LEU A 64 6.17 27.40 15.90
CA LEU A 64 4.81 27.93 16.12
C LEU A 64 4.09 28.27 14.81
N VAL A 65 4.84 28.65 13.77
CA VAL A 65 4.24 29.00 12.46
C VAL A 65 3.94 27.74 11.64
N PRO A 66 2.73 27.59 11.08
CA PRO A 66 2.39 26.48 10.20
C PRO A 66 3.22 26.54 8.91
N SER A 67 4.04 25.52 8.66
CA SER A 67 4.91 25.44 7.48
C SER A 67 4.36 24.47 6.44
N LYS A 68 4.32 24.90 5.17
CA LYS A 68 3.99 24.03 4.02
C LYS A 68 4.91 22.81 3.93
N THR A 69 6.17 22.94 4.33
CA THR A 69 7.14 21.84 4.31
C THR A 69 6.85 20.80 5.39
N ARG A 70 6.31 21.20 6.55
CA ARG A 70 5.88 20.25 7.59
C ARG A 70 4.66 19.46 7.16
N LYS A 71 3.63 20.14 6.66
CA LYS A 71 2.43 19.49 6.13
C LYS A 71 2.78 18.44 5.05
N ARG A 72 3.73 18.77 4.16
CA ARG A 72 4.21 17.81 3.15
C ARG A 72 4.86 16.57 3.76
N LYS A 73 5.64 16.70 4.84
CA LYS A 73 6.24 15.55 5.54
C LYS A 73 5.18 14.70 6.25
N GLU A 74 4.21 15.34 6.91
CA GLU A 74 3.09 14.66 7.57
C GLU A 74 2.27 13.86 6.55
N HIS A 75 1.85 14.50 5.46
CA HIS A 75 1.12 13.81 4.39
C HIS A 75 1.92 12.69 3.72
N PHE A 76 3.24 12.83 3.61
CA PHE A 76 4.07 11.77 3.07
C PHE A 76 4.15 10.58 4.04
N GLN A 77 4.29 10.84 5.34
CA GLN A 77 4.23 9.82 6.39
C GLN A 77 2.88 9.09 6.38
N GLU A 78 1.77 9.82 6.29
CA GLU A 78 0.41 9.26 6.19
C GLU A 78 0.29 8.34 4.97
N GLN A 79 0.77 8.79 3.80
CA GLN A 79 0.78 7.97 2.59
C GLN A 79 1.63 6.71 2.75
N LEU A 80 2.82 6.80 3.33
CA LEU A 80 3.67 5.63 3.57
C LEU A 80 2.98 4.59 4.45
N VAL A 81 2.35 5.04 5.55
CA VAL A 81 1.58 4.16 6.45
C VAL A 81 0.35 3.58 5.73
N TYR A 82 -0.32 4.37 4.89
CA TYR A 82 -1.43 3.89 4.08
C TYR A 82 -0.97 2.78 3.14
N TRP A 83 0.08 3.00 2.34
CA TRP A 83 0.59 2.02 1.40
C TRP A 83 1.09 0.75 2.07
N GLU A 84 1.69 0.86 3.25
CA GLU A 84 2.09 -0.32 4.02
C GLU A 84 0.89 -1.20 4.41
N LYS A 85 -0.22 -0.57 4.84
CA LYS A 85 -1.47 -1.26 5.16
C LYS A 85 -2.13 -1.86 3.93
N GLU A 86 -2.18 -1.13 2.82
CA GLU A 86 -2.73 -1.63 1.56
C GLU A 86 -1.98 -2.86 1.07
N LYS A 87 -0.64 -2.80 1.05
CA LYS A 87 0.20 -3.94 0.70
C LYS A 87 0.00 -5.13 1.64
N TYR A 88 -0.23 -4.90 2.93
CA TYR A 88 -0.54 -5.98 3.89
C TYR A 88 -1.86 -6.67 3.54
N ILE A 89 -2.88 -5.88 3.20
CA ILE A 89 -4.18 -6.40 2.79
C ILE A 89 -4.02 -7.23 1.52
N ASP A 90 -3.32 -6.72 0.52
CA ASP A 90 -3.16 -7.40 -0.77
C ASP A 90 -2.33 -8.69 -0.67
N ASP A 91 -1.34 -8.73 0.22
CA ASP A 91 -0.56 -9.93 0.52
C ASP A 91 -1.42 -11.02 1.18
N ARG A 92 -2.23 -10.63 2.17
CA ARG A 92 -3.05 -11.58 2.93
C ARG A 92 -4.32 -12.01 2.19
N TYR A 93 -4.97 -11.06 1.52
CA TYR A 93 -6.18 -11.24 0.72
C TYR A 93 -5.83 -11.30 -0.77
N SER A 94 -5.04 -12.32 -1.12
CA SER A 94 -4.57 -12.49 -2.49
C SER A 94 -5.66 -13.06 -3.42
N PRO A 95 -5.63 -12.72 -4.73
CA PRO A 95 -6.59 -13.27 -5.68
C PRO A 95 -6.54 -14.80 -5.75
N GLU A 96 -5.35 -15.39 -5.63
CA GLU A 96 -5.14 -16.84 -5.62
C GLU A 96 -5.84 -17.54 -4.44
N LEU A 97 -5.86 -16.91 -3.26
CA LEU A 97 -6.56 -17.41 -2.08
C LEU A 97 -8.07 -17.40 -2.32
N VAL A 98 -8.57 -16.27 -2.80
CA VAL A 98 -10.01 -16.05 -3.03
C VAL A 98 -10.52 -16.98 -4.12
N GLU A 99 -9.81 -17.08 -5.25
CA GLU A 99 -10.12 -17.99 -6.35
C GLU A 99 -10.17 -19.45 -5.88
N ARG A 100 -9.20 -19.87 -5.05
CA ARG A 100 -9.18 -21.23 -4.50
C ARG A 100 -10.43 -21.56 -3.69
N MET A 101 -10.92 -20.58 -2.92
CA MET A 101 -12.06 -20.69 -2.01
C MET A 101 -13.42 -20.58 -2.70
N THR A 102 -13.57 -19.62 -3.62
CA THR A 102 -14.86 -19.29 -4.26
C THR A 102 -15.03 -19.91 -5.63
N LYS A 103 -13.93 -20.34 -6.28
CA LYS A 103 -13.88 -20.80 -7.67
C LYS A 103 -14.32 -19.73 -8.70
N LEU A 104 -14.38 -18.47 -8.28
CA LEU A 104 -14.58 -17.33 -9.18
C LEU A 104 -13.30 -17.09 -9.97
N SER A 105 -13.43 -16.69 -11.23
CA SER A 105 -12.30 -16.37 -12.11
C SER A 105 -12.62 -15.16 -13.00
N GLY A 106 -11.58 -14.49 -13.49
CA GLY A 106 -11.71 -13.31 -14.34
C GLY A 106 -12.48 -12.17 -13.67
N ASP A 107 -13.34 -11.50 -14.44
CA ASP A 107 -14.08 -10.31 -14.01
C ASP A 107 -14.96 -10.54 -12.76
N GLU A 108 -15.46 -11.76 -12.56
CA GLU A 108 -16.27 -12.08 -11.38
C GLU A 108 -15.44 -12.08 -10.09
N LEU A 109 -14.18 -12.53 -10.17
CA LEU A 109 -13.24 -12.51 -9.06
C LEU A 109 -12.90 -11.07 -8.69
N ASP A 110 -12.56 -10.25 -9.68
CA ASP A 110 -12.22 -8.84 -9.48
C ASP A 110 -13.38 -8.06 -8.87
N THR A 111 -14.61 -8.29 -9.36
CA THR A 111 -15.83 -7.68 -8.82
C THR A 111 -16.06 -8.09 -7.36
N PHE A 112 -15.88 -9.37 -7.04
CA PHE A 112 -16.01 -9.88 -5.69
C PHE A 112 -14.95 -9.27 -4.75
N MET A 113 -13.68 -9.25 -5.18
CA MET A 113 -12.59 -8.71 -4.38
C MET A 113 -12.74 -7.20 -4.12
N LEU A 114 -13.18 -6.44 -5.14
CA LEU A 114 -13.44 -5.01 -5.01
C LEU A 114 -14.62 -4.72 -4.07
N ARG A 115 -15.67 -5.54 -4.11
CA ARG A 115 -16.86 -5.38 -3.25
C ARG A 115 -16.61 -5.81 -1.81
N TYR A 116 -15.92 -6.92 -1.59
CA TYR A 116 -15.75 -7.54 -0.26
C TYR A 116 -14.31 -7.47 0.23
N ARG A 117 -13.70 -6.28 0.15
CA ARG A 117 -12.33 -6.08 0.64
C ARG A 117 -12.30 -5.98 2.18
N PRO A 118 -11.56 -6.85 2.88
CA PRO A 118 -11.44 -6.78 4.32
C PRO A 118 -10.64 -5.55 4.79
N GLY A 119 -10.99 -5.03 5.95
CA GLY A 119 -10.25 -3.93 6.57
C GLY A 119 -8.91 -4.38 7.18
N TYR A 120 -7.93 -3.48 7.21
CA TYR A 120 -6.60 -3.73 7.79
C TYR A 120 -6.67 -4.26 9.23
N GLN A 121 -7.54 -3.67 10.07
CA GLN A 121 -7.61 -4.04 11.49
C GLN A 121 -8.15 -5.47 11.69
N PHE A 122 -9.15 -5.87 10.90
CA PHE A 122 -9.65 -7.25 10.88
C PHE A 122 -8.53 -8.21 10.48
N LEU A 123 -7.80 -7.92 9.40
CA LEU A 123 -6.70 -8.77 8.96
C LEU A 123 -5.52 -8.81 9.92
N LYS A 124 -5.37 -7.84 10.81
CA LYS A 124 -4.31 -7.87 11.83
C LYS A 124 -4.65 -8.82 12.99
N GLU A 125 -5.93 -8.95 13.31
CA GLU A 125 -6.44 -9.73 14.45
C GLU A 125 -6.89 -11.13 14.05
N ALA A 126 -7.42 -11.27 12.85
CA ALA A 126 -7.96 -12.52 12.31
C ALA A 126 -6.86 -13.58 12.14
N THR A 127 -7.18 -14.83 12.44
CA THR A 127 -6.38 -15.98 12.00
C THR A 127 -6.67 -16.30 10.53
N ASP A 128 -5.88 -17.21 9.95
CA ASP A 128 -6.11 -17.62 8.55
C ASP A 128 -7.47 -18.32 8.38
N TYR A 129 -7.94 -19.01 9.43
CA TYR A 129 -9.27 -19.61 9.45
C TYR A 129 -10.38 -18.55 9.43
N ASP A 130 -10.24 -17.48 10.22
CA ASP A 130 -11.22 -16.40 10.27
C ASP A 130 -11.32 -15.68 8.92
N LEU A 131 -10.20 -15.52 8.23
CA LEU A 131 -10.16 -14.97 6.87
C LEU A 131 -10.88 -15.91 5.87
N MET A 132 -10.67 -17.22 5.96
CA MET A 132 -11.38 -18.20 5.13
C MET A 132 -12.89 -18.19 5.40
N LEU A 133 -13.29 -18.07 6.66
CA LEU A 133 -14.70 -17.97 7.06
C LEU A 133 -15.32 -16.69 6.49
N PHE A 134 -14.63 -15.56 6.63
CA PHE A 134 -15.04 -14.27 6.05
C PHE A 134 -15.27 -14.38 4.53
N ILE A 135 -14.34 -15.01 3.80
CA ILE A 135 -14.50 -15.22 2.34
C ILE A 135 -15.75 -16.05 2.05
N LYS A 136 -15.96 -17.14 2.79
CA LYS A 136 -17.09 -18.05 2.59
C LYS A 136 -18.44 -17.37 2.85
N GLU A 137 -18.54 -16.57 3.90
CA GLU A 137 -19.76 -15.84 4.24
C GLU A 137 -20.07 -14.77 3.19
N ASN A 138 -19.08 -13.95 2.83
CA ASN A 138 -19.25 -12.94 1.78
C ASN A 138 -19.58 -13.55 0.42
N PHE A 139 -19.02 -14.72 0.10
CA PHE A 139 -19.36 -15.41 -1.14
C PHE A 139 -20.82 -15.88 -1.20
N LYS A 140 -21.41 -16.27 -0.06
CA LYS A 140 -22.85 -16.56 0.02
C LYS A 140 -23.67 -15.30 -0.23
N HIS A 141 -23.29 -14.18 0.40
CA HIS A 141 -23.96 -12.90 0.17
C HIS A 141 -23.87 -12.46 -1.30
N TYR A 142 -22.70 -12.60 -1.92
CA TYR A 142 -22.50 -12.29 -3.33
C TYR A 142 -23.42 -13.09 -4.25
N GLN A 143 -23.59 -14.39 -3.98
CA GLN A 143 -24.49 -15.24 -4.76
C GLN A 143 -25.96 -14.85 -4.57
N LEU A 144 -26.37 -14.50 -3.35
CA LEU A 144 -27.71 -14.02 -3.06
C LEU A 144 -28.00 -12.70 -3.79
N ASP A 145 -27.06 -11.75 -3.76
CA ASP A 145 -27.17 -10.49 -4.48
C ASP A 145 -27.29 -10.70 -5.99
N LYS A 146 -26.52 -11.65 -6.56
CA LYS A 146 -26.59 -12.01 -7.98
C LYS A 146 -27.94 -12.64 -8.36
N SER A 147 -28.57 -13.37 -7.43
CA SER A 147 -29.87 -14.00 -7.65
C SER A 147 -31.05 -13.03 -7.53
N THR A 148 -30.85 -11.88 -6.88
CA THR A 148 -31.90 -10.87 -6.70
C THR A 148 -31.90 -9.94 -7.92
N PRO A 149 -33.01 -9.86 -8.69
CA PRO A 149 -33.09 -8.94 -9.81
C PRO A 149 -32.88 -7.50 -9.32
N PRO A 150 -32.17 -6.65 -10.08
CA PRO A 150 -32.00 -5.26 -9.69
C PRO A 150 -33.38 -4.61 -9.50
N PRO A 151 -33.58 -3.79 -8.45
CA PRO A 151 -34.85 -3.10 -8.25
C PRO A 151 -35.14 -2.31 -9.52
N ALA A 152 -36.30 -2.59 -10.12
CA ALA A 152 -36.77 -1.88 -11.30
C ALA A 152 -36.64 -0.38 -11.03
N LYS A 153 -35.85 0.33 -11.86
CA LYS A 153 -35.82 1.78 -11.85
C LYS A 153 -37.27 2.23 -11.91
N LYS A 154 -37.77 2.85 -10.84
CA LYS A 154 -39.07 3.51 -10.90
C LYS A 154 -38.95 4.50 -12.06
N PRO A 155 -39.86 4.47 -13.04
CA PRO A 155 -39.85 5.46 -14.10
C PRO A 155 -39.86 6.82 -13.42
N ASP A 156 -38.89 7.65 -13.76
CA ASP A 156 -38.79 9.01 -13.28
C ASP A 156 -40.15 9.69 -13.61
N GLU A 157 -40.93 10.00 -12.58
CA GLU A 157 -42.16 10.77 -12.73
C GLU A 157 -41.75 12.19 -13.16
N GLU A 158 -42.09 12.55 -14.41
CA GLU A 158 -41.97 13.91 -14.97
C GLU A 158 -42.76 14.95 -14.18
#